data_AF-A0A9D0P019-F1
#
_entry.id   AF-A0A9D0P019-F1
#
_cell.length_a   1.000
_cell.length_b   1.000
_cell.length_c   1.000
_cell.angle_alpha   90.00
_cell.angle_beta   90.00
_cell.angle_gamma   90.00
#
_symmetry.space_group_name_H-M   'P 1'
#
loop_
_entity.id
_entity.type
_entity.pdbx_description
1 polymer ?
#
loop_
_entity_poly.entity_id
_entity_poly.type
_entity_poly.pdbx_seq_one_letter_code
_entity_poly.pdbx_strand_id
1 'polypeptide(L)'
;NRLEVAYNGNIISQQLKGGSLTGALDFRREMLDSVQNDLGKLATIVGATFNAQHRQGLTLTGNQGSDFFSVAEPKISASHRNSGSGMLTVEISDATQLNGSDYELKYDGVNYSVTRLSDNSKTISNTVPMAVDGLSFSFSTPPGTGDSYLIQPTVNGARNIGMAIQNGNDIAVASPLRSLSNPSNTGSATLSPAKILDATSPDLHMSVELRFSSETDYEAFDSLSGNSLGTGTLGPDATVNINGWQASIDGQVNSGDRFTVSRNTGGTGDNKNGRLLSELQFDKNLGGASTYQETYGSLVNKIGSLTRRTEINRDAQNSLLADAKTREDSISGVNLDDEAINLTRYQQSYQAAAQVIATSNTLFDTLLNVVRR
;
A
#
# COMPACT_ATOMS: atom_id res chain seq x y z
N ASN A 1 7.67 13.56 6.82
CA ASN A 1 9.12 13.85 6.81
C ASN A 1 9.91 12.56 6.95
N ARG A 2 10.52 12.09 5.86
CA ARG A 2 11.57 11.07 5.93
C ARG A 2 12.81 11.73 6.54
N LEU A 3 13.39 11.15 7.59
CA LEU A 3 14.65 11.69 8.14
C LEU A 3 15.78 11.45 7.14
N GLU A 4 16.48 12.50 6.79
CA GLU A 4 17.69 12.45 5.98
C GLU A 4 18.87 12.98 6.80
N VAL A 5 20.02 12.36 6.60
CA VAL A 5 21.30 12.84 7.13
C VAL A 5 21.83 13.90 6.19
N ALA A 6 22.10 15.08 6.74
CA ALA A 6 22.71 16.19 6.01
C ALA A 6 24.06 16.56 6.61
N TYR A 7 25.00 16.95 5.76
CA TYR A 7 26.29 17.50 6.14
C TYR A 7 26.56 18.75 5.30
N ASN A 8 26.83 19.89 5.96
CA ASN A 8 27.00 21.21 5.31
C ASN A 8 25.87 21.57 4.33
N GLY A 9 24.62 21.27 4.68
CA GLY A 9 23.44 21.55 3.84
C GLY A 9 23.21 20.58 2.68
N ASN A 10 24.10 19.60 2.47
CA ASN A 10 23.93 18.56 1.46
C ASN A 10 23.41 17.26 2.09
N ILE A 11 22.43 16.63 1.46
CA ILE A 11 21.91 15.33 1.89
C ILE A 11 22.97 14.27 1.58
N ILE A 12 23.48 13.61 2.63
CA ILE A 12 24.51 12.56 2.53
C ILE A 12 23.99 11.15 2.83
N SER A 13 22.66 11.00 2.95
CA SER A 13 22.02 9.75 3.37
C SER A 13 22.26 8.55 2.44
N GLN A 14 22.67 8.76 1.20
CA GLN A 14 22.99 7.70 0.23
C GLN A 14 24.50 7.39 0.18
N GLN A 15 25.32 8.27 0.74
CA GLN A 15 26.78 8.14 0.81
C GLN A 15 27.22 7.35 2.05
N LEU A 16 26.33 7.17 3.03
CA LEU A 16 26.55 6.30 4.18
C LEU A 16 26.43 4.83 3.74
N LYS A 17 27.52 4.07 3.86
CA LYS A 17 27.61 2.67 3.35
C LYS A 17 27.68 1.60 4.43
N GLY A 18 27.62 1.96 5.72
CA GLY A 18 27.79 0.99 6.79
C GLY A 18 27.50 1.50 8.20
N GLY A 19 27.56 0.59 9.16
CA GLY A 19 27.24 0.86 10.56
C GLY A 19 25.74 0.85 10.87
N SER A 20 25.42 0.97 12.16
CA SER A 20 24.04 0.91 12.67
C SER A 20 23.13 2.02 12.14
N LEU A 21 23.68 3.21 11.87
CA LEU A 21 22.94 4.33 11.28
C LEU A 21 22.44 3.99 9.87
N THR A 22 23.32 3.47 9.02
CA THR A 22 22.95 3.05 7.65
C THR A 22 21.91 1.92 7.71
N GLY A 23 22.13 0.93 8.58
CA GLY A 23 21.15 -0.16 8.78
C GLY A 23 19.76 0.32 9.22
N ALA A 24 19.69 1.35 10.08
CA ALA A 24 18.41 1.94 10.47
C ALA A 24 17.74 2.72 9.32
N LEU A 25 18.52 3.42 8.50
CA LEU A 25 18.01 4.12 7.32
C LEU A 25 17.48 3.14 6.26
N ASP A 26 18.20 2.05 6.03
CA ASP A 26 17.83 1.00 5.08
C ASP A 26 16.60 0.24 5.56
N PHE A 27 16.55 -0.18 6.83
CA PHE A 27 15.36 -0.79 7.43
C PHE A 27 14.12 0.10 7.23
N ARG A 28 14.24 1.40 7.50
CA ARG A 28 13.12 2.30 7.33
C ARG A 28 12.65 2.39 5.87
N ARG A 29 13.59 2.59 4.94
CA ARG A 29 13.29 2.79 3.50
C ARG A 29 12.78 1.53 2.82
N GLU A 30 13.44 0.40 3.05
CA GLU A 30 13.19 -0.84 2.33
C GLU A 30 12.09 -1.69 2.98
N MET A 31 11.95 -1.61 4.31
CA MET A 31 10.99 -2.43 5.04
C MET A 31 9.86 -1.59 5.62
N LEU A 32 10.15 -0.66 6.53
CA LEU A 32 9.11 0.00 7.32
C LEU A 32 8.13 0.80 6.46
N ASP A 33 8.65 1.71 5.62
CA ASP A 33 7.82 2.56 4.76
C ASP A 33 6.96 1.71 3.82
N SER A 34 7.55 0.69 3.20
CA SER A 34 6.84 -0.18 2.28
C SER A 34 5.74 -1.00 2.98
N VAL A 35 6.04 -1.57 4.16
CA VAL A 35 5.06 -2.35 4.93
C VAL A 35 3.92 -1.47 5.43
N GLN A 36 4.23 -0.25 5.90
CA GLN A 36 3.20 0.70 6.31
C GLN A 36 2.29 1.08 5.14
N ASN A 37 2.86 1.33 3.96
CA ASN A 37 2.08 1.66 2.79
C ASN A 37 1.24 0.49 2.28
N ASP A 38 1.77 -0.73 2.29
CA ASP A 38 1.05 -1.95 1.87
C ASP A 38 -0.12 -2.25 2.83
N LEU A 39 0.12 -2.19 4.15
CA LEU A 39 -0.92 -2.39 5.15
C LEU A 39 -1.97 -1.28 5.11
N GLY A 40 -1.53 -0.04 4.97
CA GLY A 40 -2.39 1.11 4.83
C GLY A 40 -3.21 1.08 3.54
N LYS A 41 -2.64 0.57 2.44
CA LYS A 41 -3.34 0.35 1.17
C LYS A 41 -4.48 -0.64 1.38
N LEU A 42 -4.21 -1.78 2.02
CA LEU A 42 -5.24 -2.78 2.30
C LEU A 42 -6.39 -2.18 3.12
N ALA A 43 -6.08 -1.44 4.19
CA ALA A 43 -7.10 -0.78 5.00
C ALA A 43 -7.93 0.24 4.17
N THR A 44 -7.26 1.03 3.34
CA THR A 44 -7.90 2.02 2.46
C THR A 44 -8.84 1.34 1.46
N ILE A 45 -8.38 0.27 0.82
CA ILE A 45 -9.17 -0.54 -0.11
C ILE A 45 -10.40 -1.08 0.60
N VAL A 46 -10.23 -1.81 1.71
CA VAL A 46 -11.33 -2.41 2.47
C VAL A 46 -12.38 -1.36 2.86
N GLY A 47 -11.93 -0.23 3.41
CA GLY A 47 -12.84 0.84 3.80
C GLY A 47 -13.59 1.43 2.60
N ALA A 48 -12.88 1.77 1.52
CA ALA A 48 -13.46 2.42 0.36
C ALA A 48 -14.43 1.52 -0.42
N THR A 49 -14.08 0.25 -0.66
CA THR A 49 -14.90 -0.70 -1.40
C THR A 49 -16.13 -1.13 -0.60
N PHE A 50 -15.97 -1.35 0.71
CA PHE A 50 -17.10 -1.63 1.59
C PHE A 50 -18.05 -0.44 1.66
N ASN A 51 -17.54 0.80 1.81
CA ASN A 51 -18.37 2.00 1.79
C ASN A 51 -19.11 2.15 0.46
N ALA A 52 -18.42 1.94 -0.67
CA ALA A 52 -19.02 2.04 -1.98
C ALA A 52 -20.21 1.09 -2.13
N GLN A 53 -20.08 -0.16 -1.68
CA GLN A 53 -21.18 -1.13 -1.70
C GLN A 53 -22.25 -0.84 -0.64
N HIS A 54 -21.85 -0.38 0.55
CA HIS A 54 -22.77 -0.07 1.63
C HIS A 54 -23.72 1.08 1.27
N ARG A 55 -23.21 2.13 0.61
CA ARG A 55 -24.01 3.25 0.07
C ARG A 55 -25.01 2.85 -1.01
N GLN A 56 -24.83 1.69 -1.64
CA GLN A 56 -25.79 1.13 -2.58
C GLN A 56 -26.93 0.37 -1.90
N GLY A 57 -26.92 0.23 -0.58
CA GLY A 57 -27.98 -0.44 0.18
C GLY A 57 -28.98 0.50 0.82
N LEU A 58 -30.02 -0.09 1.41
CA LEU A 58 -30.93 0.57 2.34
C LEU A 58 -30.76 0.03 3.76
N THR A 59 -30.81 0.95 4.72
CA THR A 59 -30.81 0.68 6.16
C THR A 59 -32.13 0.07 6.63
N LEU A 60 -32.21 -0.36 7.90
CA LEU A 60 -33.44 -0.93 8.47
C LEU A 60 -34.64 0.04 8.39
N THR A 61 -34.37 1.35 8.43
CA THR A 61 -35.38 2.41 8.35
C THR A 61 -35.69 2.82 6.91
N GLY A 62 -35.10 2.17 5.91
CA GLY A 62 -35.32 2.46 4.49
C GLY A 62 -34.56 3.67 3.96
N ASN A 63 -33.62 4.22 4.73
CA ASN A 63 -32.71 5.27 4.27
C ASN A 63 -31.58 4.67 3.45
N GLN A 64 -30.97 5.47 2.57
CA GLN A 64 -29.76 5.04 1.86
C GLN A 64 -28.61 4.83 2.83
N GLY A 65 -27.78 3.81 2.59
CA GLY A 65 -26.57 3.59 3.36
C GLY A 65 -25.59 4.76 3.27
N SER A 66 -24.87 5.01 4.36
CA SER A 66 -23.74 5.94 4.42
C SER A 66 -22.42 5.18 4.35
N ASP A 67 -21.30 5.88 4.59
CA ASP A 67 -20.02 5.23 4.81
C ASP A 67 -20.07 4.36 6.06
N PHE A 68 -19.59 3.12 5.95
CA PHE A 68 -19.49 2.18 7.06
C PHE A 68 -18.19 2.37 7.85
N PHE A 69 -17.11 2.66 7.14
CA PHE A 69 -15.78 2.95 7.67
C PHE A 69 -15.35 4.39 7.38
N SER A 70 -14.57 5.00 8.25
CA SER A 70 -13.78 6.18 7.90
C SER A 70 -12.51 5.73 7.17
N VAL A 71 -12.22 6.33 6.01
CA VAL A 71 -10.99 6.09 5.25
C VAL A 71 -10.02 7.25 5.49
N ALA A 72 -8.74 6.94 5.68
CA ALA A 72 -7.72 7.95 5.93
C ALA A 72 -7.46 8.80 4.67
N GLU A 73 -7.36 10.11 4.85
CA GLU A 73 -6.94 11.02 3.77
C GLU A 73 -5.43 10.90 3.48
N PRO A 74 -5.01 11.14 2.23
CA PRO A 74 -3.61 11.23 1.87
C PRO A 74 -2.85 12.24 2.71
N LYS A 75 -1.68 11.84 3.22
CA LYS A 75 -0.79 12.77 3.91
C LYS A 75 0.07 13.51 2.89
N ILE A 76 0.03 14.83 2.92
CA ILE A 76 0.84 15.70 2.06
C ILE A 76 1.90 16.40 2.91
N SER A 77 3.13 16.44 2.42
CA SER A 77 4.25 17.16 3.04
C SER A 77 4.93 18.02 1.99
N ALA A 78 4.69 19.33 2.02
CA ALA A 78 5.40 20.28 1.17
C ALA A 78 6.88 20.36 1.57
N SER A 79 7.77 20.45 0.59
CA SER A 79 9.18 20.69 0.87
C SER A 79 9.37 22.06 1.52
N HIS A 80 10.25 22.14 2.53
CA HIS A 80 10.61 23.40 3.17
C HIS A 80 11.38 24.35 2.24
N ARG A 81 11.78 23.88 1.06
CA ARG A 81 12.44 24.67 0.00
C ARG A 81 11.43 25.28 -0.96
N ASN A 82 10.15 24.96 -0.83
CA ASN A 82 9.11 25.56 -1.66
C ASN A 82 9.04 27.06 -1.37
N SER A 83 8.80 27.81 -2.44
CA SER A 83 8.74 29.26 -2.42
C SER A 83 7.38 29.81 -2.85
N GLY A 84 6.55 29.01 -3.53
CA GLY A 84 5.21 29.38 -3.94
C GLY A 84 4.14 29.13 -2.88
N SER A 85 2.95 29.71 -3.10
CA SER A 85 1.77 29.56 -2.24
C SER A 85 0.84 28.41 -2.65
N GLY A 86 1.28 27.54 -3.58
CA GLY A 86 0.46 26.47 -4.12
C GLY A 86 0.00 25.51 -3.03
N MET A 87 -1.31 25.35 -2.90
CA MET A 87 -1.93 24.41 -1.96
C MET A 87 -2.39 23.17 -2.73
N LEU A 88 -1.65 22.08 -2.54
CA LEU A 88 -1.94 20.78 -3.13
C LEU A 88 -3.06 20.09 -2.35
N THR A 89 -4.09 19.65 -3.05
CA THR A 89 -5.10 18.69 -2.56
C THR A 89 -4.93 17.39 -3.32
N VAL A 90 -4.96 16.27 -2.60
CA VAL A 90 -4.93 14.92 -3.18
C VAL A 90 -6.10 14.12 -2.64
N GLU A 91 -6.90 13.58 -3.54
CA GLU A 91 -8.04 12.73 -3.23
C GLU A 91 -7.82 11.31 -3.76
N ILE A 92 -8.34 10.31 -3.05
CA ILE A 92 -8.37 8.93 -3.52
C ILE A 92 -9.65 8.76 -4.33
N SER A 93 -9.56 8.94 -5.65
CA SER A 93 -10.70 8.80 -6.55
C SER A 93 -11.07 7.34 -6.80
N ASP A 94 -10.09 6.44 -6.77
CA ASP A 94 -10.31 5.00 -6.90
C ASP A 94 -9.28 4.22 -6.06
N ALA A 95 -9.71 3.69 -4.92
CA ALA A 95 -8.83 2.93 -4.03
C ALA A 95 -8.32 1.62 -4.64
N THR A 96 -9.04 1.04 -5.62
CA THR A 96 -8.68 -0.24 -6.25
C THR A 96 -7.47 -0.12 -7.18
N GLN A 97 -7.12 1.11 -7.59
CA GLN A 97 -5.96 1.39 -8.43
C GLN A 97 -4.69 1.75 -7.64
N LEU A 98 -4.79 1.82 -6.30
CA LEU A 98 -3.65 2.15 -5.45
C LEU A 98 -2.56 1.07 -5.51
N ASN A 99 -1.31 1.51 -5.60
CA ASN A 99 -0.14 0.62 -5.71
C ASN A 99 0.70 0.49 -4.42
N GLY A 100 0.34 1.15 -3.32
CA GLY A 100 1.11 1.08 -2.07
C GLY A 100 2.41 1.89 -2.09
N SER A 101 2.53 2.87 -3.00
CA SER A 101 3.70 3.74 -3.10
C SER A 101 3.47 5.11 -2.48
N ASP A 102 4.58 5.75 -2.12
CA ASP A 102 4.63 7.20 -1.92
C ASP A 102 4.91 7.88 -3.27
N TYR A 103 4.55 9.16 -3.39
CA TYR A 103 4.74 9.93 -4.62
C TYR A 103 5.43 11.25 -4.33
N GLU A 104 6.23 11.71 -5.29
CA GLU A 104 6.73 13.07 -5.33
C GLU A 104 6.05 13.83 -6.48
N LEU A 105 5.39 14.94 -6.16
CA LEU A 105 4.93 15.90 -7.16
C LEU A 105 5.92 17.06 -7.23
N LYS A 106 6.35 17.41 -8.44
CA LYS A 106 7.18 18.60 -8.73
C LYS A 106 6.52 19.48 -9.78
N TYR A 107 6.72 20.78 -9.68
CA TYR A 107 6.29 21.73 -10.71
C TYR A 107 7.49 22.48 -11.30
N ASP A 108 7.62 22.50 -12.62
CA ASP A 108 8.75 23.13 -13.32
C ASP A 108 8.45 24.56 -13.83
N GLY A 109 7.29 25.12 -13.48
CA GLY A 109 6.80 26.39 -14.03
C GLY A 109 5.83 26.23 -15.21
N VAL A 110 5.72 25.03 -15.78
CA VAL A 110 4.78 24.70 -16.86
C VAL A 110 4.06 23.37 -16.57
N ASN A 111 4.82 22.34 -16.24
CA ASN A 111 4.34 20.98 -16.04
C ASN A 111 4.36 20.58 -14.57
N TYR A 112 3.33 19.82 -14.20
CA TYR A 112 3.26 19.01 -13.01
C TYR A 112 3.82 17.63 -13.35
N SER A 113 4.79 17.16 -12.57
CA SER A 113 5.31 15.81 -12.69
C SER A 113 5.11 15.04 -11.40
N VAL A 114 4.37 13.94 -11.46
CA VAL A 114 4.19 12.99 -10.36
C VAL A 114 5.08 11.78 -10.60
N THR A 115 5.96 11.51 -9.64
CA THR A 115 6.88 10.38 -9.66
C THR A 115 6.50 9.41 -8.56
N ARG A 116 6.19 8.16 -8.93
CA ARG A 116 5.94 7.06 -7.99
C ARG A 116 7.29 6.58 -7.42
N LEU A 117 7.46 6.60 -6.11
CA LEU A 117 8.77 6.40 -5.50
C LEU A 117 9.20 4.93 -5.40
N SER A 118 8.28 3.98 -5.57
CA SER A 118 8.60 2.54 -5.55
C SER A 118 9.34 2.07 -6.79
N ASP A 119 9.08 2.68 -7.95
CA ASP A 119 9.65 2.28 -9.24
C ASP A 119 10.19 3.45 -10.10
N ASN A 120 10.07 4.68 -9.61
CA ASN A 120 10.41 5.92 -10.32
C ASN A 120 9.61 6.15 -11.61
N SER A 121 8.47 5.49 -11.77
CA SER A 121 7.54 5.78 -12.87
C SER A 121 7.06 7.23 -12.77
N LYS A 122 7.09 7.96 -13.88
CA LYS A 122 6.83 9.40 -13.92
C LYS A 122 5.68 9.71 -14.88
N THR A 123 4.66 10.39 -14.37
CA THR A 123 3.56 10.95 -15.16
C THR A 123 3.69 12.47 -15.19
N ILE A 124 3.51 13.07 -16.36
CA ILE A 124 3.68 14.51 -16.57
C ILE A 124 2.41 15.07 -17.22
N SER A 125 1.91 16.19 -16.71
CA SER A 125 0.76 16.93 -17.25
C SER A 125 1.01 18.43 -17.12
N ASN A 126 0.48 19.22 -18.05
CA ASN A 126 0.45 20.68 -17.94
C ASN A 126 -0.86 21.20 -17.31
N THR A 127 -1.79 20.33 -16.96
CA THR A 127 -3.08 20.68 -16.34
C THR A 127 -3.38 19.83 -15.10
N VAL A 128 -4.15 20.42 -14.19
CA VAL A 128 -4.77 19.75 -13.03
C VAL A 128 -6.30 19.99 -13.04
N PRO A 129 -7.13 19.08 -12.51
CA PRO A 129 -6.77 17.87 -11.79
C PRO A 129 -6.09 16.82 -12.68
N MET A 130 -5.06 16.17 -12.16
CA MET A 130 -4.33 15.09 -12.82
C MET A 130 -4.60 13.79 -12.07
N ALA A 131 -4.99 12.73 -12.79
CA ALA A 131 -5.21 11.41 -12.20
C ALA A 131 -3.99 10.49 -12.39
N VAL A 132 -3.52 9.86 -11.31
CA VAL A 132 -2.43 8.86 -11.34
C VAL A 132 -2.75 7.77 -10.32
N ASP A 133 -2.83 6.51 -10.76
CA ASP A 133 -2.97 5.34 -9.87
C ASP A 133 -4.14 5.44 -8.87
N GLY A 134 -5.29 5.95 -9.32
CA GLY A 134 -6.47 6.15 -8.46
C GLY A 134 -6.40 7.37 -7.54
N LEU A 135 -5.39 8.22 -7.67
CA LEU A 135 -5.26 9.50 -6.98
C LEU A 135 -5.56 10.65 -7.93
N SER A 136 -6.27 11.67 -7.44
CA SER A 136 -6.51 12.94 -8.14
C SER A 136 -5.72 14.04 -7.47
N PHE A 137 -4.82 14.68 -8.21
CA PHE A 137 -3.96 15.78 -7.75
C PHE A 137 -4.50 17.11 -8.27
N SER A 138 -4.82 18.04 -7.37
CA SER A 138 -5.34 19.36 -7.71
C SER A 138 -4.66 20.46 -6.92
N PHE A 139 -4.68 21.67 -7.47
CA PHE A 139 -4.18 22.86 -6.81
C PHE A 139 -5.25 23.94 -6.85
N SER A 140 -5.45 24.64 -5.74
CA SER A 140 -6.30 25.85 -5.71
C SER A 140 -5.60 27.04 -6.40
N THR A 141 -4.27 27.09 -6.32
CA THR A 141 -3.40 28.03 -7.04
C THR A 141 -2.12 27.32 -7.48
N PRO A 142 -1.55 27.63 -8.65
CA PRO A 142 -0.31 27.00 -9.09
C PRO A 142 0.83 27.19 -8.07
N PRO A 143 1.67 26.17 -7.86
CA PRO A 143 2.84 26.29 -7.00
C PRO A 143 3.96 27.10 -7.68
N GLY A 144 5.01 27.44 -6.93
CA GLY A 144 6.19 28.10 -7.46
C GLY A 144 7.06 27.15 -8.30
N THR A 145 7.82 27.69 -9.25
CA THR A 145 8.77 26.89 -10.05
C THR A 145 9.80 26.22 -9.15
N GLY A 146 9.93 24.90 -9.28
CA GLY A 146 10.83 24.07 -8.47
C GLY A 146 10.22 23.56 -7.16
N ASP A 147 8.98 23.95 -6.83
CA ASP A 147 8.28 23.46 -5.64
C ASP A 147 8.02 21.94 -5.75
N SER A 148 8.15 21.25 -4.62
CA SER A 148 7.92 19.81 -4.51
C SER A 148 7.08 19.42 -3.29
N TYR A 149 6.35 18.33 -3.44
CA TYR A 149 5.44 17.80 -2.43
C TYR A 149 5.63 16.29 -2.35
N LEU A 150 5.78 15.77 -1.12
CA LEU A 150 5.72 14.34 -0.85
C LEU A 150 4.27 13.97 -0.49
N ILE A 151 3.74 12.97 -1.17
CA ILE A 151 2.39 12.45 -0.98
C ILE A 151 2.52 11.02 -0.50
N GLN A 152 1.90 10.72 0.64
CA GLN A 152 1.87 9.41 1.26
C GLN A 152 0.40 8.99 1.39
N PRO A 153 -0.19 8.40 0.33
CA PRO A 153 -1.64 8.22 0.27
C PRO A 153 -2.16 7.25 1.32
N THR A 154 -1.38 6.21 1.62
CA THR A 154 -1.85 5.10 2.44
C THR A 154 -1.18 5.01 3.81
N VAL A 155 -0.18 5.85 4.11
CA VAL A 155 0.62 5.74 5.36
C VAL A 155 -0.21 5.77 6.65
N ASN A 156 -1.36 6.45 6.63
CA ASN A 156 -2.28 6.52 7.77
C ASN A 156 -3.46 5.54 7.67
N GLY A 157 -3.61 4.80 6.57
CA GLY A 157 -4.78 3.96 6.29
C GLY A 157 -5.10 3.01 7.43
N ALA A 158 -4.12 2.19 7.83
CA ALA A 158 -4.31 1.20 8.89
C ALA A 158 -4.44 1.83 10.29
N ARG A 159 -3.85 3.02 10.51
CA ARG A 159 -3.92 3.73 11.78
C ARG A 159 -5.27 4.41 12.01
N ASN A 160 -5.86 4.93 10.92
CA ASN A 160 -7.03 5.81 10.97
C ASN A 160 -8.30 5.16 10.39
N ILE A 161 -8.24 3.92 9.90
CA ILE A 161 -9.47 3.18 9.59
C ILE A 161 -10.27 3.00 10.88
N GLY A 162 -11.56 3.30 10.81
CA GLY A 162 -12.45 3.27 11.95
C GLY A 162 -13.88 3.04 11.51
N MET A 163 -14.75 2.67 12.45
CA MET A 163 -16.19 2.57 12.20
C MET A 163 -16.78 3.97 12.08
N ALA A 164 -17.43 4.26 10.95
CA ALA A 164 -18.22 5.48 10.77
C ALA A 164 -19.66 5.29 11.27
N ILE A 165 -20.20 4.06 11.17
CA ILE A 165 -21.52 3.73 11.69
C ILE A 165 -21.44 3.36 13.17
N GLN A 166 -22.37 3.92 13.96
CA GLN A 166 -22.45 3.71 15.40
C GLN A 166 -23.69 2.89 15.82
N ASN A 167 -24.70 2.78 14.95
CA ASN A 167 -25.94 2.08 15.22
C ASN A 167 -26.16 0.94 14.22
N GLY A 168 -26.56 -0.24 14.72
CA GLY A 168 -26.89 -1.39 13.87
C GLY A 168 -28.04 -1.12 12.89
N ASN A 169 -28.92 -0.18 13.20
CA ASN A 169 -30.02 0.20 12.30
C ASN A 169 -29.54 0.90 11.03
N ASP A 170 -28.33 1.47 11.03
CA ASP A 170 -27.75 2.16 9.88
C ASP A 170 -27.02 1.20 8.94
N ILE A 171 -26.94 -0.10 9.28
CA ILE A 171 -26.36 -1.11 8.41
C ILE A 171 -27.31 -1.36 7.22
N ALA A 172 -26.84 -1.02 6.04
CA ALA A 172 -27.58 -1.00 4.80
C ALA A 172 -27.50 -2.35 4.05
N VAL A 173 -28.16 -3.38 4.58
CA VAL A 173 -28.13 -4.74 4.01
C VAL A 173 -29.18 -5.02 2.96
N ALA A 174 -30.21 -4.18 2.85
CA ALA A 174 -31.28 -4.36 1.86
C ALA A 174 -30.90 -3.73 0.52
N SER A 175 -31.37 -4.29 -0.60
CA SER A 175 -31.27 -3.63 -1.91
C SER A 175 -32.28 -2.48 -2.03
N PRO A 176 -31.92 -1.33 -2.63
CA PRO A 176 -32.84 -0.20 -2.86
C PRO A 176 -33.87 -0.46 -3.94
N LEU A 177 -33.61 -1.45 -4.80
CA LEU A 177 -34.53 -1.93 -5.81
C LEU A 177 -34.88 -3.39 -5.53
N ARG A 178 -36.15 -3.73 -5.79
CA ARG A 178 -36.69 -5.07 -5.62
C ARG A 178 -37.20 -5.58 -6.95
N SER A 179 -36.64 -6.71 -7.37
CA SER A 179 -37.08 -7.51 -8.51
C SER A 179 -38.17 -8.49 -8.08
N LEU A 180 -39.23 -8.60 -8.88
CA LEU A 180 -40.36 -9.51 -8.66
C LEU A 180 -40.75 -10.19 -9.97
N SER A 181 -41.03 -11.49 -9.89
CA SER A 181 -41.68 -12.23 -10.97
C SER A 181 -43.20 -12.17 -10.78
N ASN A 182 -43.95 -12.03 -11.86
CA ASN A 182 -45.40 -12.14 -11.80
C ASN A 182 -45.79 -13.61 -11.53
N PRO A 183 -46.64 -13.92 -10.52
CA PRO A 183 -47.03 -15.29 -10.20
C PRO A 183 -47.77 -16.02 -11.33
N SER A 184 -48.30 -15.29 -12.32
CA SER A 184 -48.93 -15.86 -13.52
C SER A 184 -47.95 -16.20 -14.63
N ASN A 185 -46.64 -15.97 -14.44
CA ASN A 185 -45.63 -16.41 -15.38
C ASN A 185 -45.69 -17.92 -15.57
N THR A 186 -45.53 -18.35 -16.81
CA THR A 186 -45.55 -19.76 -17.20
C THR A 186 -44.15 -20.31 -17.45
N GLY A 187 -43.17 -19.44 -17.71
CA GLY A 187 -41.76 -19.79 -17.77
C GLY A 187 -41.16 -20.08 -16.39
N SER A 188 -39.98 -20.70 -16.39
CA SER A 188 -39.18 -20.94 -15.18
C SER A 188 -38.28 -19.76 -14.80
N ALA A 189 -38.28 -18.71 -15.62
CA ALA A 189 -37.41 -17.56 -15.45
C ALA A 189 -37.63 -16.80 -14.14
N THR A 190 -36.52 -16.39 -13.54
CA THR A 190 -36.46 -15.50 -12.38
C THR A 190 -35.67 -14.25 -12.75
N LEU A 191 -36.05 -13.11 -12.15
CA LEU A 191 -35.31 -11.87 -12.30
C LEU A 191 -34.36 -11.71 -11.12
N SER A 192 -33.06 -11.59 -11.40
CA SER A 192 -32.06 -11.35 -10.37
C SER A 192 -32.25 -9.98 -9.71
N PRO A 193 -31.71 -9.76 -8.50
CA PRO A 193 -31.67 -8.43 -7.91
C PRO A 193 -31.09 -7.38 -8.86
N ALA A 194 -31.77 -6.24 -8.99
CA ALA A 194 -31.25 -5.14 -9.79
C ALA A 194 -29.95 -4.59 -9.15
N LYS A 195 -28.86 -4.66 -9.92
CA LYS A 195 -27.58 -4.02 -9.63
C LYS A 195 -27.64 -2.57 -10.09
N ILE A 196 -27.31 -1.62 -9.22
CA ILE A 196 -27.20 -0.21 -9.61
C ILE A 196 -25.90 -0.02 -10.38
N LEU A 197 -26.01 0.50 -11.62
CA LEU A 197 -24.87 0.93 -12.44
C LEU A 197 -24.65 2.45 -12.34
N ASP A 198 -25.73 3.22 -12.21
CA ASP A 198 -25.71 4.67 -12.06
C ASP A 198 -26.73 5.10 -11.00
N ALA A 199 -26.22 5.42 -9.80
CA ALA A 199 -27.04 5.90 -8.69
C ALA A 199 -27.56 7.34 -8.88
N THR A 200 -27.04 8.07 -9.87
CA THR A 200 -27.41 9.48 -10.15
C THR A 200 -28.56 9.60 -11.15
N SER A 201 -28.96 8.50 -11.78
CA SER A 201 -30.11 8.43 -12.67
C SER A 201 -31.38 8.95 -11.98
N PRO A 202 -32.08 9.96 -12.54
CA PRO A 202 -33.27 10.53 -11.93
C PRO A 202 -34.43 9.52 -11.86
N ASP A 203 -34.45 8.55 -12.76
CA ASP A 203 -35.52 7.55 -12.90
C ASP A 203 -35.17 6.21 -12.24
N LEU A 204 -34.07 6.13 -11.47
CA LEU A 204 -33.57 4.90 -10.85
C LEU A 204 -34.65 4.19 -10.02
N HIS A 205 -35.48 4.97 -9.31
CA HIS A 205 -36.53 4.46 -8.43
C HIS A 205 -37.90 4.29 -9.10
N MET A 206 -38.01 4.55 -10.41
CA MET A 206 -39.24 4.31 -11.16
C MET A 206 -39.59 2.82 -11.13
N SER A 207 -40.87 2.50 -10.97
CA SER A 207 -41.34 1.11 -11.05
C SER A 207 -41.47 0.71 -12.51
N VAL A 208 -40.68 -0.26 -12.95
CA VAL A 208 -40.62 -0.72 -14.33
C VAL A 208 -41.18 -2.15 -14.42
N GLU A 209 -42.15 -2.36 -15.29
CA GLU A 209 -42.66 -3.70 -15.65
C GLU A 209 -42.11 -4.10 -17.03
N LEU A 210 -41.37 -5.20 -17.07
CA LEU A 210 -40.97 -5.88 -18.29
C LEU A 210 -42.08 -6.83 -18.71
N ARG A 211 -42.54 -6.73 -19.96
CA ARG A 211 -43.53 -7.62 -20.55
C ARG A 211 -42.90 -8.34 -21.74
N PHE A 212 -42.77 -9.65 -21.65
CA PHE A 212 -42.15 -10.44 -22.71
C PHE A 212 -43.17 -10.84 -23.78
N SER A 213 -42.81 -10.63 -25.04
CA SER A 213 -43.60 -11.04 -26.22
C SER A 213 -43.06 -12.31 -26.89
N SER A 214 -41.86 -12.74 -26.51
CA SER A 214 -41.22 -13.99 -26.93
C SER A 214 -40.28 -14.47 -25.81
N GLU A 215 -39.47 -15.51 -26.05
CA GLU A 215 -38.44 -15.94 -25.11
C GLU A 215 -37.34 -14.89 -24.89
N THR A 216 -37.20 -13.93 -25.81
CA THR A 216 -36.11 -12.93 -25.78
C THR A 216 -36.57 -11.50 -25.88
N ASP A 217 -37.71 -11.23 -26.52
CA ASP A 217 -38.18 -9.86 -26.77
C ASP A 217 -39.10 -9.38 -25.65
N TYR A 218 -38.88 -8.16 -25.21
CA TYR A 218 -39.68 -7.50 -24.18
C TYR A 218 -39.96 -6.03 -24.51
N GLU A 219 -41.00 -5.51 -23.89
CA GLU A 219 -41.25 -4.08 -23.79
C GLU A 219 -41.31 -3.67 -22.31
N ALA A 220 -40.65 -2.57 -21.98
CA ALA A 220 -40.61 -2.02 -20.64
C ALA A 220 -41.68 -0.92 -20.49
N PHE A 221 -42.38 -0.93 -19.36
CA PHE A 221 -43.43 0.05 -19.06
C PHE A 221 -43.18 0.68 -17.70
N ASP A 222 -43.48 1.98 -17.58
CA ASP A 222 -43.70 2.57 -16.26
C ASP A 222 -44.97 1.95 -15.66
N SER A 223 -44.82 1.29 -14.52
CA SER A 223 -45.91 0.59 -13.84
C SER A 223 -47.00 1.54 -13.33
N LEU A 224 -46.68 2.82 -13.14
CA LEU A 224 -47.63 3.83 -12.66
C LEU A 224 -48.41 4.46 -13.81
N SER A 225 -47.71 5.04 -14.79
CA SER A 225 -48.37 5.74 -15.91
C SER A 225 -48.84 4.80 -17.03
N GLY A 226 -48.28 3.59 -17.12
CA GLY A 226 -48.51 2.67 -18.24
C GLY A 226 -47.81 3.07 -19.54
N ASN A 227 -46.99 4.13 -19.51
CA ASN A 227 -46.23 4.58 -20.67
C ASN A 227 -45.14 3.57 -21.02
N SER A 228 -44.96 3.32 -22.32
CA SER A 228 -43.83 2.54 -22.82
C SER A 228 -42.53 3.31 -22.59
N LEU A 229 -41.54 2.62 -22.03
CA LEU A 229 -40.17 3.08 -21.85
C LEU A 229 -39.25 2.57 -22.98
N GLY A 230 -39.78 1.72 -23.86
CA GLY A 230 -39.07 1.16 -25.00
C GLY A 230 -39.06 -0.37 -25.04
N THR A 231 -38.66 -0.89 -26.20
CA THR A 231 -38.52 -2.32 -26.46
C THR A 231 -37.06 -2.76 -26.38
N GLY A 232 -36.83 -4.02 -26.01
CA GLY A 232 -35.51 -4.64 -26.02
C GLY A 232 -35.56 -6.13 -26.33
N THR A 233 -34.39 -6.69 -26.66
CA THR A 233 -34.19 -8.12 -26.89
C THR A 233 -33.06 -8.58 -25.97
N LEU A 234 -33.25 -9.70 -25.27
CA LEU A 234 -32.22 -10.29 -24.42
C LEU A 234 -31.03 -10.73 -25.28
N GLY A 235 -29.84 -10.23 -24.90
CA GLY A 235 -28.57 -10.70 -25.45
C GLY A 235 -28.13 -12.03 -24.82
N PRO A 236 -26.94 -12.55 -25.19
CA PRO A 236 -26.39 -13.80 -24.67
C PRO A 236 -26.29 -13.86 -23.13
N ASP A 237 -26.07 -12.72 -22.48
CA ASP A 237 -25.97 -12.61 -21.02
C ASP A 237 -27.35 -12.47 -20.34
N ALA A 238 -28.43 -12.47 -21.11
CA ALA A 238 -29.82 -12.32 -20.64
C ALA A 238 -30.02 -11.14 -19.67
N THR A 239 -29.37 -10.00 -19.94
CA THR A 239 -29.46 -8.80 -19.11
C THR A 239 -30.41 -7.75 -19.66
N VAL A 240 -31.00 -6.98 -18.74
CA VAL A 240 -31.85 -5.82 -18.99
C VAL A 240 -31.24 -4.63 -18.27
N ASN A 241 -31.01 -3.54 -19.00
CA ASN A 241 -30.44 -2.29 -18.49
C ASN A 241 -31.44 -1.15 -18.68
N ILE A 242 -32.01 -0.63 -17.60
CA ILE A 242 -33.01 0.44 -17.64
C ILE A 242 -32.76 1.39 -16.48
N ASN A 243 -32.90 2.70 -16.71
CA ASN A 243 -32.86 3.74 -15.68
C ASN A 243 -31.65 3.68 -14.72
N GLY A 244 -30.47 3.27 -15.20
CA GLY A 244 -29.26 3.19 -14.40
C GLY A 244 -29.11 1.93 -13.54
N TRP A 245 -30.02 0.95 -13.68
CA TRP A 245 -29.87 -0.38 -13.08
C TRP A 245 -29.78 -1.47 -14.14
N GLN A 246 -29.20 -2.59 -13.75
CA GLN A 246 -29.11 -3.82 -14.54
C GLN A 246 -29.70 -4.99 -13.75
N ALA A 247 -30.47 -5.84 -14.41
CA ALA A 247 -30.88 -7.13 -13.86
C ALA A 247 -30.71 -8.23 -14.91
N SER A 248 -30.48 -9.45 -14.45
CA SER A 248 -30.36 -10.64 -15.30
C SER A 248 -31.58 -11.52 -15.16
N ILE A 249 -32.00 -12.12 -16.28
CA ILE A 249 -33.02 -13.15 -16.31
C ILE A 249 -32.31 -14.51 -16.27
N ASP A 250 -32.68 -15.36 -15.31
CA ASP A 250 -32.16 -16.72 -15.20
C ASP A 250 -33.30 -17.74 -15.29
N GLY A 251 -33.19 -18.68 -16.22
CA GLY A 251 -34.22 -19.65 -16.59
C GLY A 251 -34.91 -19.32 -17.92
N GLN A 252 -35.97 -20.07 -18.24
CA GLN A 252 -36.68 -19.94 -19.51
C GLN A 252 -37.85 -18.95 -19.37
N VAL A 253 -37.85 -17.91 -20.19
CA VAL A 253 -38.97 -16.97 -20.32
C VAL A 253 -39.93 -17.50 -21.39
N ASN A 254 -41.23 -17.39 -21.14
CA ASN A 254 -42.26 -17.61 -22.15
C ASN A 254 -42.93 -16.29 -22.54
N SER A 255 -43.50 -16.24 -23.75
CA SER A 255 -44.34 -15.12 -24.17
C SER A 255 -45.48 -14.90 -23.17
N GLY A 256 -45.65 -13.66 -22.72
CA GLY A 256 -46.64 -13.26 -21.72
C GLY A 256 -46.09 -13.16 -20.30
N ASP A 257 -44.87 -13.66 -20.04
CA ASP A 257 -44.21 -13.52 -18.74
C ASP A 257 -43.90 -12.05 -18.44
N ARG A 258 -43.97 -11.70 -17.15
CA ARG A 258 -43.82 -10.35 -16.63
C ARG A 258 -42.90 -10.31 -15.43
N PHE A 259 -42.06 -9.28 -15.38
CA PHE A 259 -41.17 -9.03 -14.26
C PHE A 259 -41.22 -7.55 -13.89
N THR A 260 -41.10 -7.23 -12.61
CA THR A 260 -41.16 -5.86 -12.13
C THR A 260 -39.91 -5.54 -11.34
N VAL A 261 -39.29 -4.40 -11.61
CA VAL A 261 -38.29 -3.77 -10.75
C VAL A 261 -38.92 -2.52 -10.17
N SER A 262 -39.00 -2.43 -8.84
CA SER A 262 -39.57 -1.27 -8.16
C SER A 262 -38.67 -0.83 -7.01
N ARG A 263 -38.91 0.39 -6.51
CA ARG A 263 -38.31 0.83 -5.25
C ARG A 263 -38.62 -0.16 -4.13
N ASN A 264 -37.60 -0.51 -3.36
CA ASN A 264 -37.79 -1.27 -2.14
C ASN A 264 -38.30 -0.34 -1.04
N THR A 265 -39.55 -0.50 -0.62
CA THR A 265 -40.18 0.26 0.47
C THR A 265 -40.19 -0.51 1.79
N GLY A 266 -39.71 -1.75 1.80
CA GLY A 266 -39.66 -2.63 2.97
C GLY A 266 -38.30 -3.30 3.05
N GLY A 267 -37.30 -2.58 3.57
CA GLY A 267 -35.96 -3.13 3.82
C GLY A 267 -35.96 -4.30 4.83
N THR A 268 -37.07 -4.52 5.53
CA THR A 268 -37.27 -5.64 6.45
C THR A 268 -37.30 -6.99 5.70
N GLY A 269 -36.29 -7.81 5.96
CA GLY A 269 -36.16 -9.17 5.41
C GLY A 269 -35.37 -9.26 4.11
N ASP A 270 -34.93 -8.14 3.52
CA ASP A 270 -34.03 -8.13 2.38
C ASP A 270 -32.57 -8.03 2.87
N ASN A 271 -31.73 -9.00 2.47
CA ASN A 271 -30.31 -9.06 2.80
C ASN A 271 -29.41 -9.06 1.56
N LYS A 272 -29.92 -8.66 0.40
CA LYS A 272 -29.21 -8.76 -0.89
C LYS A 272 -27.95 -7.90 -0.93
N ASN A 273 -28.01 -6.67 -0.42
CA ASN A 273 -26.81 -5.84 -0.31
C ASN A 273 -25.84 -6.41 0.74
N GLY A 274 -26.36 -7.02 1.81
CA GLY A 274 -25.56 -7.77 2.78
C GLY A 274 -24.79 -8.92 2.15
N ARG A 275 -25.40 -9.66 1.21
CA ARG A 275 -24.72 -10.69 0.42
C ARG A 275 -23.62 -10.08 -0.46
N LEU A 276 -23.90 -8.99 -1.18
CA LEU A 276 -22.89 -8.30 -2.00
C LEU A 276 -21.70 -7.79 -1.15
N LEU A 277 -21.97 -7.24 0.02
CA LEU A 277 -20.94 -6.85 1.01
C LEU A 277 -20.09 -8.05 1.44
N SER A 278 -20.71 -9.21 1.65
CA SER A 278 -19.98 -10.43 2.00
C SER A 278 -19.15 -10.98 0.84
N GLU A 279 -19.57 -10.75 -0.41
CA GLU A 279 -18.88 -11.21 -1.62
C GLU A 279 -17.61 -10.41 -1.91
N LEU A 280 -17.48 -9.18 -1.40
CA LEU A 280 -16.27 -8.36 -1.52
C LEU A 280 -15.01 -9.09 -1.03
N GLN A 281 -15.12 -10.00 -0.06
CA GLN A 281 -13.97 -10.78 0.42
C GLN A 281 -13.38 -11.72 -0.65
N PHE A 282 -14.15 -12.07 -1.68
CA PHE A 282 -13.74 -12.95 -2.77
C PHE A 282 -13.40 -12.19 -4.06
N ASP A 283 -13.69 -10.89 -4.11
CA ASP A 283 -13.46 -10.08 -5.30
C ASP A 283 -11.97 -9.79 -5.46
N LYS A 284 -11.43 -10.19 -6.62
CA LYS A 284 -10.03 -10.00 -7.00
C LYS A 284 -9.78 -8.67 -7.70
N ASN A 285 -10.83 -7.97 -8.10
CA ASN A 285 -10.73 -6.69 -8.80
C ASN A 285 -10.47 -5.50 -7.85
N LEU A 286 -10.26 -5.75 -6.56
CA LEU A 286 -10.21 -4.72 -5.52
C LEU A 286 -8.82 -4.14 -5.25
N GLY A 287 -7.78 -4.44 -6.04
CA GLY A 287 -6.44 -3.91 -5.71
C GLY A 287 -5.21 -4.57 -6.33
N GLY A 288 -5.35 -5.26 -7.47
CA GLY A 288 -4.25 -5.96 -8.15
C GLY A 288 -4.47 -7.47 -8.33
N ALA A 289 -5.67 -7.87 -8.75
CA ALA A 289 -6.02 -9.28 -9.01
C ALA A 289 -5.90 -10.22 -7.79
N SER A 290 -6.12 -9.70 -6.58
CA SER A 290 -6.02 -10.44 -5.32
C SER A 290 -7.15 -10.05 -4.37
N THR A 291 -7.60 -10.99 -3.54
CA THR A 291 -8.56 -10.71 -2.45
C THR A 291 -7.89 -9.95 -1.30
N TYR A 292 -8.69 -9.51 -0.31
CA TYR A 292 -8.18 -8.89 0.91
C TYR A 292 -7.20 -9.81 1.66
N GLN A 293 -7.55 -11.09 1.79
CA GLN A 293 -6.77 -12.09 2.50
C GLN A 293 -5.49 -12.45 1.72
N GLU A 294 -5.57 -12.59 0.39
CA GLU A 294 -4.39 -12.82 -0.46
C GLU A 294 -3.40 -11.66 -0.36
N THR A 295 -3.91 -10.41 -0.37
CA THR A 295 -3.09 -9.20 -0.21
C THR A 295 -2.39 -9.17 1.15
N TYR A 296 -3.12 -9.43 2.24
CA TYR A 296 -2.54 -9.52 3.58
C TYR A 296 -1.50 -10.65 3.70
N GLY A 297 -1.79 -11.82 3.14
CA GLY A 297 -0.86 -12.95 3.11
C GLY A 297 0.44 -12.62 2.36
N SER A 298 0.36 -11.92 1.23
CA SER A 298 1.52 -11.44 0.48
C SER A 298 2.40 -10.50 1.33
N LEU A 299 1.79 -9.59 2.09
CA LEU A 299 2.50 -8.70 3.02
C LEU A 299 3.27 -9.48 4.09
N VAL A 300 2.63 -10.46 4.73
CA VAL A 300 3.27 -11.31 5.75
C VAL A 300 4.42 -12.11 5.13
N ASN A 301 4.24 -12.66 3.94
CA ASN A 301 5.29 -13.39 3.21
C ASN A 301 6.49 -12.47 2.86
N LYS A 302 6.23 -11.24 2.45
CA LYS A 302 7.26 -10.23 2.18
C LYS A 302 8.08 -9.91 3.44
N ILE A 303 7.42 -9.71 4.58
CA ILE A 303 8.11 -9.47 5.87
C ILE A 303 8.93 -10.69 6.28
N GLY A 304 8.37 -11.90 6.16
CA GLY A 304 9.06 -13.14 6.53
C GLY A 304 10.29 -13.41 5.68
N SER A 305 10.17 -13.28 4.35
CA SER A 305 11.28 -13.47 3.41
C SER A 305 12.38 -12.44 3.60
N LEU A 306 12.04 -11.16 3.80
CA LEU A 306 13.01 -10.10 4.03
C LEU A 306 13.75 -10.27 5.37
N THR A 307 13.02 -10.66 6.43
CA THR A 307 13.62 -11.01 7.72
C THR A 307 14.62 -12.15 7.58
N ARG A 308 14.22 -13.26 6.95
CA ARG A 308 15.10 -14.42 6.76
C ARG A 308 16.34 -14.08 5.93
N ARG A 309 16.18 -13.27 4.88
CA ARG A 309 17.31 -12.78 4.07
C ARG A 309 18.28 -11.94 4.91
N THR A 310 17.75 -11.07 5.76
CA THR A 310 18.53 -10.20 6.63
C THR A 310 19.28 -10.99 7.71
N GLU A 311 18.67 -12.03 8.27
CA GLU A 311 19.32 -12.95 9.22
C GLU A 311 20.49 -13.70 8.59
N ILE A 312 20.28 -14.27 7.39
CA ILE A 312 21.34 -14.97 6.65
C ILE A 312 22.52 -14.02 6.37
N ASN A 313 22.23 -12.79 5.92
CA ASN A 313 23.26 -11.79 5.67
C ASN A 313 24.00 -11.41 6.96
N ARG A 314 23.29 -11.20 8.06
CA ARG A 314 23.88 -10.90 9.37
C ARG A 314 24.81 -12.02 9.82
N ASP A 315 24.38 -13.28 9.72
CA ASP A 315 25.16 -14.43 10.16
C ASP A 315 26.44 -14.59 9.34
N ALA A 316 26.36 -14.41 8.01
CA ALA A 316 27.53 -14.39 7.14
C ALA A 316 28.51 -13.26 7.48
N GLN A 317 28.01 -12.05 7.74
CA GLN A 317 28.86 -10.91 8.14
C GLN A 317 29.50 -11.13 9.53
N ASN A 318 28.79 -11.76 10.47
CA ASN A 318 29.34 -12.12 11.78
C ASN A 318 30.45 -13.15 11.66
N SER A 319 30.31 -14.15 10.80
CA SER A 319 31.39 -15.12 10.52
C SER A 319 32.61 -14.45 9.91
N LEU A 320 32.43 -13.53 8.96
CA LEU A 320 33.54 -12.77 8.37
C LEU A 320 34.24 -11.88 9.39
N LEU A 321 33.47 -11.22 10.27
CA LEU A 321 34.02 -10.42 11.36
C LEU A 321 34.82 -11.27 12.35
N ALA A 322 34.34 -12.47 12.67
CA ALA A 322 35.05 -13.39 13.54
C ALA A 322 36.38 -13.86 12.92
N ASP A 323 36.40 -14.20 11.63
CA ASP A 323 37.63 -14.57 10.91
C ASP A 323 38.62 -13.40 10.86
N ALA A 324 38.15 -12.18 10.55
CA ALA A 324 38.98 -10.99 10.50
C ALA A 324 39.60 -10.65 11.86
N LYS A 325 38.83 -10.75 12.96
CA LYS A 325 39.35 -10.58 14.32
C LYS A 325 40.38 -11.64 14.68
N THR A 326 40.11 -12.90 14.35
CA THR A 326 41.07 -13.99 14.59
C THR A 326 42.41 -13.75 13.87
N ARG A 327 42.36 -13.24 12.63
CA ARG A 327 43.56 -12.86 11.87
C ARG A 327 44.27 -11.65 12.47
N GLU A 328 43.52 -10.63 12.89
CA GLU A 328 44.08 -9.48 13.59
C GLU A 328 44.80 -9.92 14.87
N ASP A 329 44.13 -10.70 15.72
CA ASP A 329 44.70 -11.25 16.96
C ASP A 329 45.95 -12.08 16.70
N SER A 330 46.03 -12.80 15.56
CA SER A 330 47.22 -13.56 15.18
C SER A 330 48.43 -12.71 14.78
N ILE A 331 48.20 -11.47 14.33
CA ILE A 331 49.25 -10.52 13.92
C ILE A 331 49.59 -9.55 15.06
N SER A 332 48.57 -9.10 15.80
CA SER A 332 48.68 -8.18 16.93
C SER A 332 48.97 -8.90 18.25
N GLY A 333 48.86 -10.23 18.28
CA GLY A 333 49.22 -11.04 19.43
C GLY A 333 50.73 -11.01 19.66
N VAL A 334 51.15 -10.54 20.83
CA VAL A 334 52.53 -10.68 21.29
C VAL A 334 52.79 -12.17 21.48
N ASN A 335 53.60 -12.77 20.60
CA ASN A 335 54.06 -14.14 20.79
C ASN A 335 55.03 -14.16 21.98
N LEU A 336 54.55 -14.58 23.15
CA LEU A 336 55.34 -14.64 24.38
C LEU A 336 56.59 -15.52 24.23
N ASP A 337 56.58 -16.49 23.31
CA ASP A 337 57.74 -17.33 23.03
C ASP A 337 58.79 -16.55 22.23
N ASP A 338 58.40 -15.76 21.22
CA ASP A 338 59.32 -14.88 20.50
C ASP A 338 59.84 -13.75 21.40
N GLU A 339 58.98 -13.19 22.26
CA GLU A 339 59.38 -12.19 23.25
C GLU A 339 60.31 -12.79 24.31
N ALA A 340 60.10 -14.05 24.74
CA ALA A 340 60.99 -14.77 25.64
C ALA A 340 62.34 -15.14 24.98
N ILE A 341 62.33 -15.50 23.69
CA ILE A 341 63.55 -15.73 22.90
C ILE A 341 64.33 -14.41 22.77
N ASN A 342 63.65 -13.30 22.44
CA ASN A 342 64.26 -11.98 22.36
C ASN A 342 64.78 -11.53 23.73
N LEU A 343 64.03 -11.76 24.81
CA LEU A 343 64.45 -11.48 26.18
C LEU A 343 65.71 -12.28 26.54
N THR A 344 65.72 -13.58 26.24
CA THR A 344 66.88 -14.45 26.48
C THR A 344 68.08 -13.99 25.67
N ARG A 345 67.88 -13.59 24.41
CA ARG A 345 68.92 -13.04 23.55
C ARG A 345 69.47 -11.71 24.09
N TYR A 346 68.62 -10.82 24.60
CA TYR A 346 69.04 -9.58 25.25
C TYR A 346 69.79 -9.85 26.55
N GLN A 347 69.34 -10.82 27.35
CA GLN A 347 70.04 -11.25 28.57
C GLN A 347 71.43 -11.83 28.25
N GLN A 348 71.54 -12.71 27.26
CA GLN A 348 72.82 -13.28 26.83
C GLN A 348 73.74 -12.20 26.24
N SER A 349 73.20 -11.27 25.45
CA SER A 349 73.98 -10.15 24.89
C SER A 349 74.48 -9.21 26.00
N TYR A 350 73.66 -8.95 27.02
CA TYR A 350 74.05 -8.15 28.18
C TYR A 350 75.13 -8.85 29.01
N GLN A 351 74.99 -10.15 29.26
CA GLN A 351 76.00 -10.96 29.94
C GLN A 351 77.32 -10.99 29.17
N ALA A 352 77.27 -11.18 27.84
CA ALA A 352 78.45 -11.14 26.99
C ALA A 352 79.12 -9.76 27.01
N ALA A 353 78.36 -8.68 26.93
CA ALA A 353 78.89 -7.31 27.04
C ALA A 353 79.52 -7.07 28.43
N ALA A 354 78.90 -7.54 29.50
CA ALA A 354 79.46 -7.47 30.86
C ALA A 354 80.76 -8.27 30.98
N GLN A 355 80.85 -9.45 30.35
CA GLN A 355 82.07 -10.26 30.30
C GLN A 355 83.19 -9.56 29.53
N VAL A 356 82.86 -8.90 28.41
CA VAL A 356 83.82 -8.10 27.63
C VAL A 356 84.34 -6.92 28.44
N ILE A 357 83.46 -6.23 29.18
CA ILE A 357 83.84 -5.13 30.08
C ILE A 357 84.72 -5.65 31.22
N ALA A 358 84.35 -6.75 31.87
CA ALA A 358 85.15 -7.36 32.93
C ALA A 358 86.53 -7.81 32.44
N THR A 359 86.58 -8.42 31.24
CA THR A 359 87.84 -8.82 30.59
C THR A 359 88.67 -7.59 30.23
N SER A 360 88.05 -6.53 29.71
CA SER A 360 88.72 -5.27 29.39
C SER A 360 89.28 -4.59 30.63
N ASN A 361 88.53 -4.55 31.74
CA ASN A 361 89.01 -4.05 33.03
C ASN A 361 90.20 -4.89 33.53
N THR A 362 90.12 -6.21 33.42
CA THR A 362 91.24 -7.11 33.80
C THR A 362 92.48 -6.87 32.94
N LEU A 363 92.31 -6.66 31.63
CA LEU A 363 93.40 -6.30 30.72
C LEU A 363 93.97 -4.91 31.04
N PHE A 364 93.12 -3.95 31.39
CA PHE A 364 93.54 -2.61 31.78
C PHE A 364 94.32 -2.62 33.11
N ASP A 365 93.84 -3.36 34.11
CA ASP A 365 94.51 -3.55 35.40
C ASP A 365 95.83 -4.31 35.26
N THR A 366 95.90 -5.32 34.38
CA THR A 366 97.16 -6.03 34.10
C THR A 366 98.16 -5.14 33.37
N LEU A 367 97.73 -4.33 32.38
CA LEU A 367 98.60 -3.34 31.74
C LEU A 367 99.10 -2.28 32.74
N LEU A 368 98.22 -1.75 33.60
CA LEU A 368 98.59 -0.83 34.67
C LEU A 368 99.60 -1.45 35.65
N ASN A 369 99.44 -2.72 36.02
CA ASN A 369 100.36 -3.42 36.90
C ASN A 369 101.71 -3.76 36.23
N VAL A 370 101.75 -3.95 34.90
CA VAL A 370 103.00 -4.16 34.15
C VAL A 370 103.80 -2.87 33.97
N VAL A 371 103.12 -1.72 33.81
CA VAL A 371 103.76 -0.39 33.71
C VAL A 371 104.20 0.15 35.07
N ARG A 372 103.69 -0.38 36.18
CA ARG A 372 104.01 0.06 37.56
C ARG A 372 105.27 -0.60 38.16
N ARG A 373 106.18 -1.10 37.33
CA ARG A 373 107.52 -1.53 37.76
C ARG A 373 108.59 -0.55 37.29
#